data_AF-A0A8C6QBY2-F1
#
_entry.id   AF-A0A8C6QBY2-F1
#
_cell.length_a   1.000
_cell.length_b   1.000
_cell.length_c   1.000
_cell.angle_alpha   90.00
_cell.angle_beta   90.00
_cell.angle_gamma   90.00
#
_symmetry.space_group_name_H-M   'P 1'
#
loop_
_entity.id
_entity.type
_entity.pdbx_description
1 polymer ?
#
loop_
_entity_poly.entity_id
_entity_poly.type
_entity_poly.pdbx_seq_one_letter_code
_entity_poly.pdbx_strand_id
1 'polypeptide(L)'
;RVWSSNNPALFWFSRHISLWGSISFNLAVFINLAVALFYPFGDDGDEGTLSPLFSALLWIAVAICTSMLFFLSKPVGIRPFLVSVMLRSIYTIGLGPTLILLGAANLCNKIVFLVSFVGNRGTFTRGYRAVILDMAFLYHVAYVLVCMLGLFVHEFFYSFLLFDLVYREETLLNVIKSVTRNGRSIILTAVLALILVYLFSIIGFLFLKDDFTMEVDRLKNRTPVTGNHGVPTMTLPSMMGACLKENCSPTIPASNTADEDSEDGIERTCDTLLMCIVTVLNQGLRNGGGVGDVLRRPSKDEPLFAARVVYDLLFFFIVIIIVLNLIFGVIIDTFADLRSEKQKKEEILKTTCFICGLERDKFDNKTVSFEEHIKSEHNMWHYLYFIVLVKVKDPTEYTGPESYVAQMIVEKNLDWFPRMRAMSLVSNEGDSEQNEIRNLQEKLESTMSLVKQLSGQLAELKEQMTEQRKNKQRLGFLGSNTPHVNHHMSPH
;
A
#
# COMPACT_ATOMS: atom_id res chain seq x y z
N ARG A 1 12.38 20.26 12.94
CA ARG A 1 12.42 20.51 14.41
C ARG A 1 12.34 22.03 14.66
N VAL A 2 11.29 22.69 14.18
CA VAL A 2 11.19 24.17 14.10
C VAL A 2 10.62 24.79 15.39
N TRP A 3 9.93 23.98 16.22
CA TRP A 3 9.27 24.44 17.43
C TRP A 3 10.09 24.22 18.73
N SER A 4 11.25 23.55 18.68
CA SER A 4 11.90 23.03 19.89
C SER A 4 12.67 24.04 20.73
N SER A 5 12.94 25.26 20.24
CA SER A 5 13.67 26.28 21.01
C SER A 5 12.75 27.31 21.69
N ASN A 6 11.57 27.59 21.13
CA ASN A 6 10.78 28.76 21.58
C ASN A 6 9.51 28.41 22.37
N ASN A 7 9.04 27.15 22.39
CA ASN A 7 7.83 26.81 23.16
C ASN A 7 7.85 25.37 23.74
N PRO A 8 8.12 25.19 25.05
CA PRO A 8 8.23 23.87 25.68
C PRO A 8 6.91 23.09 25.70
N ALA A 9 5.76 23.77 25.72
CA ALA A 9 4.45 23.12 25.71
C ALA A 9 4.18 22.42 24.36
N LEU A 10 4.40 23.13 23.24
CA LEU A 10 4.23 22.56 21.90
C LEU A 10 5.22 21.41 21.63
N PHE A 11 6.44 21.52 22.16
CA PHE A 11 7.40 20.43 22.09
C PHE A 11 6.91 19.18 22.84
N TRP A 12 6.34 19.34 24.03
CA TRP A 12 5.80 18.22 24.80
C TRP A 12 4.66 17.52 24.05
N PHE A 13 3.70 18.27 23.53
CA PHE A 13 2.60 17.73 22.72
C PHE A 13 3.11 16.99 21.47
N SER A 14 4.00 17.63 20.72
CA SER A 14 4.61 17.07 19.50
C SER A 14 5.42 15.79 19.76
N ARG A 15 6.08 15.68 20.91
CA ARG A 15 6.89 14.51 21.27
C ARG A 15 6.03 13.26 21.52
N HIS A 16 4.80 13.45 22.00
CA HIS A 16 3.90 12.36 22.39
C HIS A 16 2.84 12.05 21.31
N ILE A 17 3.16 12.26 20.03
CA ILE A 17 2.23 12.03 18.90
C ILE A 17 1.60 10.63 18.87
N SER A 18 2.38 9.57 19.16
CA SER A 18 1.88 8.19 19.16
C SER A 18 0.85 7.93 20.27
N LEU A 19 1.01 8.61 21.41
CA LEU A 19 0.09 8.51 22.55
C LEU A 19 -1.26 9.13 22.23
N TRP A 20 -1.27 10.35 21.66
CA TRP A 20 -2.50 11.03 21.24
C TRP A 20 -3.29 10.23 20.21
N GLY A 21 -2.60 9.61 19.24
CA GLY A 21 -3.22 8.72 18.26
C GLY A 21 -3.83 7.47 18.90
N SER A 22 -3.13 6.87 19.88
CA SER A 22 -3.64 5.71 20.61
C SER A 22 -4.88 6.02 21.46
N ILE A 23 -4.90 7.17 22.14
CA ILE A 23 -6.06 7.63 22.91
C ILE A 23 -7.26 7.85 22.00
N SER A 24 -7.08 8.54 20.86
CA SER A 24 -8.17 8.82 19.92
C SER A 24 -8.83 7.55 19.42
N PHE A 25 -8.02 6.56 19.01
CA PHE A 25 -8.53 5.29 18.53
C PHE A 25 -9.26 4.49 19.62
N ASN A 26 -8.70 4.43 20.83
CA ASN A 26 -9.35 3.71 21.92
C ASN A 26 -10.70 4.36 22.28
N LEU A 27 -10.76 5.70 22.34
CA LEU A 27 -12.03 6.43 22.54
C LEU A 27 -13.03 6.12 21.43
N ALA A 28 -12.61 6.12 20.16
CA ALA A 28 -13.48 5.76 19.05
C ALA A 28 -14.04 4.33 19.19
N VAL A 29 -13.20 3.36 19.57
CA VAL A 29 -13.65 1.97 19.82
C VAL A 29 -14.66 1.91 20.97
N PHE A 30 -14.41 2.62 22.07
CA PHE A 30 -15.33 2.66 23.21
C PHE A 30 -16.68 3.29 22.88
N ILE A 31 -16.68 4.42 22.15
CA ILE A 31 -17.91 5.09 21.70
C ILE A 31 -18.72 4.14 20.81
N ASN A 32 -18.08 3.50 19.82
CA ASN A 32 -18.77 2.57 18.93
C ASN A 32 -19.28 1.32 19.64
N LEU A 33 -18.53 0.80 20.63
CA LEU A 33 -19.00 -0.32 21.45
C LEU A 33 -20.22 0.07 22.30
N ALA A 34 -20.22 1.28 22.88
CA ALA A 34 -21.36 1.78 23.63
C ALA A 34 -22.60 1.96 22.73
N VAL A 35 -22.43 2.54 21.54
CA VAL A 35 -23.52 2.67 20.55
C VAL A 35 -24.02 1.29 20.14
N ALA A 36 -23.13 0.33 19.84
CA ALA A 36 -23.53 -1.01 19.41
C ALA A 36 -24.30 -1.81 20.48
N LEU A 37 -24.00 -1.62 21.76
CA LEU A 37 -24.63 -2.37 22.86
C LEU A 37 -25.95 -1.77 23.34
N PHE A 38 -26.11 -0.45 23.24
CA PHE A 38 -27.19 0.27 23.88
C PHE A 38 -28.10 1.05 22.92
N TYR A 39 -27.91 0.92 21.59
CA TYR A 39 -28.80 1.49 20.57
C TYR A 39 -29.94 0.50 20.21
N PRO A 40 -31.18 0.95 19.97
CA PRO A 40 -31.68 2.33 20.04
C PRO A 40 -31.77 2.81 21.49
N PHE A 41 -31.48 4.09 21.71
CA PHE A 41 -31.58 4.68 23.04
C PHE A 41 -33.05 4.70 23.45
N GLY A 42 -33.39 3.88 24.44
CA GLY A 42 -34.76 3.72 24.91
C GLY A 42 -35.31 5.05 25.43
N ASP A 43 -36.38 5.49 24.77
CA ASP A 43 -37.39 6.44 25.28
C ASP A 43 -38.37 5.75 26.25
N ASP A 44 -38.06 4.50 26.63
CA ASP A 44 -38.75 3.78 27.67
C ASP A 44 -38.45 4.51 28.98
N GLY A 45 -39.48 5.08 29.60
CA GLY A 45 -39.43 5.90 30.81
C GLY A 45 -38.87 5.22 32.08
N ASP A 46 -38.03 4.21 31.93
CA ASP A 46 -37.10 3.74 32.95
C ASP A 46 -35.88 4.67 32.98
N GLU A 47 -36.13 5.94 33.34
CA GLU A 47 -35.10 6.80 33.94
C GLU A 47 -34.60 6.14 35.23
N GLY A 48 -33.63 5.24 35.08
CA GLY A 48 -32.51 5.11 36.00
C GLY A 48 -32.81 4.87 37.49
N THR A 49 -33.77 4.03 37.86
CA THR A 49 -33.79 3.43 39.21
C THR A 49 -33.64 1.91 39.16
N LEU A 50 -32.46 1.45 38.74
CA LEU A 50 -32.03 0.06 38.96
C LEU A 50 -31.46 -0.13 40.37
N SER A 51 -31.54 -1.39 40.83
CA SER A 51 -31.31 -1.79 42.22
C SER A 51 -29.96 -1.30 42.80
N PRO A 52 -29.90 -0.94 44.11
CA PRO A 52 -28.67 -0.53 44.79
C PRO A 52 -27.50 -1.50 44.62
N LEU A 53 -27.79 -2.78 44.38
CA LEU A 53 -26.81 -3.85 44.16
C LEU A 53 -25.98 -3.63 42.88
N PHE A 54 -26.61 -3.22 41.77
CA PHE A 54 -25.90 -3.01 40.51
C PHE A 54 -24.99 -1.77 40.58
N SER A 55 -25.47 -0.71 41.25
CA SER A 55 -24.67 0.47 41.54
C SER A 55 -23.46 0.17 42.43
N ALA A 56 -23.64 -0.64 43.48
CA ALA A 56 -22.55 -1.08 44.36
C ALA A 56 -21.52 -1.94 43.62
N LEU A 57 -21.98 -2.85 42.75
CA LEU A 57 -21.11 -3.71 41.95
C LEU A 57 -20.25 -2.91 40.96
N LEU A 58 -20.80 -1.85 40.35
CA LEU A 58 -20.02 -0.95 39.50
C LEU A 58 -18.95 -0.17 40.28
N TRP A 59 -19.23 0.26 41.52
CA TRP A 59 -18.22 0.90 42.37
C TRP A 59 -17.10 -0.07 42.79
N ILE A 60 -17.47 -1.31 43.12
CA ILE A 60 -16.50 -2.38 43.40
C ILE A 60 -15.63 -2.63 42.16
N ALA A 61 -16.23 -2.68 40.97
CA ALA A 61 -15.50 -2.83 39.71
C ALA A 61 -14.52 -1.67 39.47
N VAL A 62 -14.93 -0.41 39.70
CA VAL A 62 -14.05 0.76 39.56
C VAL A 62 -12.88 0.68 40.56
N ALA A 63 -13.14 0.31 41.80
CA ALA A 63 -12.10 0.17 42.83
C ALA A 63 -11.07 -0.92 42.48
N ILE A 64 -11.54 -2.09 42.03
CA ILE A 64 -10.68 -3.19 41.58
C ILE A 64 -9.85 -2.77 40.35
N CYS A 65 -10.49 -2.16 39.34
CA CYS A 65 -9.79 -1.70 38.13
C CYS A 65 -8.77 -0.59 38.43
N THR A 66 -9.05 0.28 39.41
CA THR A 66 -8.12 1.33 39.84
C THR A 66 -6.91 0.73 40.56
N SER A 67 -7.11 -0.28 41.41
CA SER A 67 -6.02 -1.03 42.05
C SER A 67 -5.14 -1.73 41.01
N MET A 68 -5.75 -2.34 39.98
CA MET A 68 -5.04 -3.02 38.89
C MET A 68 -4.08 -2.10 38.10
N LEU A 69 -4.28 -0.78 38.08
CA LEU A 69 -3.36 0.15 37.42
C LEU A 69 -1.97 0.21 38.06
N PHE A 70 -1.87 -0.09 39.36
CA PHE A 70 -0.60 -0.08 40.09
C PHE A 70 0.16 -1.40 40.00
N PHE A 71 -0.56 -2.52 39.84
CA PHE A 71 0.03 -3.88 39.87
C PHE A 71 0.29 -4.47 38.47
N LEU A 72 -0.48 -4.10 37.44
CA LEU A 72 -0.33 -4.64 36.09
C LEU A 72 0.45 -3.71 35.18
N SER A 73 0.98 -4.27 34.08
CA SER A 73 1.60 -3.47 33.02
C SER A 73 0.62 -2.42 32.48
N LYS A 74 1.14 -1.21 32.21
CA LYS A 74 0.36 -0.06 31.76
C LYS A 74 -0.71 -0.37 30.68
N PRO A 75 -0.46 -1.16 29.61
CA PRO A 75 -1.48 -1.44 28.61
C PRO A 75 -2.62 -2.34 29.10
N VAL A 76 -2.34 -3.26 30.02
CA VAL A 76 -3.33 -4.23 30.55
C VAL A 76 -4.18 -3.60 31.66
N GLY A 77 -3.63 -2.64 32.42
CA GLY A 77 -4.37 -1.92 33.45
C GLY A 77 -5.29 -0.80 32.92
N ILE A 78 -4.85 -0.04 31.90
CA ILE A 78 -5.60 1.14 31.43
C ILE A 78 -6.93 0.77 30.76
N ARG A 79 -6.98 -0.32 29.99
CA ARG A 79 -8.19 -0.76 29.27
C ARG A 79 -9.36 -1.11 30.21
N PRO A 80 -9.22 -2.01 31.20
CA PRO A 80 -10.33 -2.35 32.11
C PRO A 80 -10.74 -1.16 32.98
N PHE A 81 -9.79 -0.30 33.35
CA PHE A 81 -10.11 0.95 34.04
C PHE A 81 -11.00 1.87 33.20
N LEU A 82 -10.66 2.11 31.94
CA LEU A 82 -11.49 2.93 31.04
C LEU A 82 -12.88 2.33 30.82
N VAL A 83 -12.98 1.00 30.65
CA VAL A 83 -14.27 0.31 30.51
C VAL A 83 -15.12 0.47 31.78
N SER A 84 -14.52 0.30 32.96
CA SER A 84 -15.22 0.41 34.24
C SER A 84 -15.73 1.83 34.50
N VAL A 85 -14.90 2.85 34.20
CA VAL A 85 -15.29 4.27 34.28
C VAL A 85 -16.40 4.59 33.28
N MET A 86 -16.33 4.06 32.06
CA MET A 86 -17.36 4.26 31.03
C MET A 86 -18.70 3.64 31.45
N LEU A 87 -18.71 2.38 31.89
CA LEU A 87 -19.92 1.70 32.37
C LEU A 87 -20.54 2.44 33.55
N ARG A 88 -19.71 2.98 34.45
CA ARG A 88 -20.19 3.81 35.55
C ARG A 88 -20.81 5.12 35.04
N SER A 89 -20.16 5.83 34.12
CA SER A 89 -20.66 7.08 33.55
C SER A 89 -22.01 6.89 32.86
N ILE A 90 -22.16 5.83 32.06
CA ILE A 90 -23.41 5.46 31.39
C ILE A 90 -24.52 5.26 32.43
N TYR A 91 -24.20 4.60 33.55
CA TYR A 91 -25.17 4.34 34.62
C TYR A 91 -25.54 5.59 35.44
N THR A 92 -24.61 6.52 35.67
CA THR A 92 -24.84 7.69 36.54
C THR A 92 -25.43 8.89 35.81
N ILE A 93 -25.01 9.14 34.57
CA ILE A 93 -25.36 10.35 33.80
C ILE A 93 -26.32 10.00 32.66
N GLY A 94 -26.54 8.71 32.41
CA GLY A 94 -27.20 8.23 31.20
C GLY A 94 -26.24 8.14 30.03
N LEU A 95 -26.69 7.44 28.99
CA LEU A 95 -25.87 7.13 27.83
C LEU A 95 -25.65 8.33 26.90
N GLY A 96 -26.70 9.10 26.60
CA GLY A 96 -26.62 10.27 25.71
C GLY A 96 -25.57 11.30 26.16
N PRO A 97 -25.66 11.85 27.39
CA PRO A 97 -24.67 12.78 27.91
C PRO A 97 -23.25 12.17 27.99
N THR A 98 -23.13 10.88 28.31
CA THR A 98 -21.85 10.17 28.33
C THR A 98 -21.22 10.10 26.93
N LEU A 99 -22.01 9.83 25.89
CA LEU A 99 -21.55 9.81 24.50
C LEU A 99 -21.11 11.19 24.01
N ILE A 100 -21.85 12.25 24.37
CA ILE A 100 -21.47 13.64 24.07
C ILE A 100 -20.12 13.98 24.73
N LEU A 101 -19.93 13.60 26.01
CA LEU A 101 -18.67 13.84 26.73
C LEU A 101 -17.49 13.09 26.08
N LEU A 102 -17.68 11.81 25.76
CA LEU A 102 -16.66 10.98 25.08
C LEU A 102 -16.34 11.51 23.68
N GLY A 103 -17.36 11.92 22.93
CA GLY A 103 -17.23 12.51 21.60
C GLY A 103 -16.45 13.83 21.62
N ALA A 104 -16.81 14.73 22.53
CA ALA A 104 -16.10 15.99 22.75
C ALA A 104 -14.65 15.77 23.20
N ALA A 105 -14.41 14.79 24.09
CA ALA A 105 -13.07 14.39 24.50
C ALA A 105 -12.24 13.85 23.33
N ASN A 106 -12.83 13.01 22.46
CA ASN A 106 -12.15 12.49 21.28
C ASN A 106 -11.83 13.61 20.27
N LEU A 107 -12.76 14.54 20.04
CA LEU A 107 -12.54 15.71 19.18
C LEU A 107 -11.39 16.58 19.70
N CYS A 108 -11.41 16.93 21.00
CA CYS A 108 -10.34 17.72 21.63
C CYS A 108 -8.99 17.01 21.49
N ASN A 109 -8.95 15.71 21.81
CA ASN A 109 -7.75 14.88 21.65
C ASN A 109 -7.25 14.86 20.20
N LYS A 110 -8.14 14.80 19.21
CA LYS A 110 -7.78 14.80 17.79
C LYS A 110 -7.24 16.16 17.34
N ILE A 111 -7.79 17.26 17.84
CA ILE A 111 -7.26 18.61 17.57
C ILE A 111 -5.82 18.71 18.11
N VAL A 112 -5.57 18.24 19.33
CA VAL A 112 -4.21 18.18 19.90
C VAL A 112 -3.28 17.30 19.06
N PHE A 113 -3.75 16.14 18.58
CA PHE A 113 -3.00 15.29 17.67
C PHE A 113 -2.66 16.02 16.36
N LEU A 114 -3.63 16.72 15.74
CA LEU A 114 -3.42 17.43 14.48
C LEU A 114 -2.37 18.54 14.61
N VAL A 115 -2.45 19.35 15.68
CA VAL A 115 -1.45 20.38 15.97
C VAL A 115 -0.07 19.75 16.21
N SER A 116 -0.02 18.63 16.94
CA SER A 116 1.21 17.87 17.18
C SER A 116 1.81 17.30 15.90
N PHE A 117 0.97 16.77 15.00
CA PHE A 117 1.37 16.22 13.70
C PHE A 117 2.00 17.29 12.82
N VAL A 118 1.33 18.44 12.70
CA VAL A 118 1.80 19.59 11.93
C VAL A 118 3.11 20.15 12.51
N GLY A 119 3.21 20.24 13.83
CA GLY A 119 4.43 20.68 14.53
C GLY A 119 5.62 19.74 14.32
N ASN A 120 5.40 18.42 14.36
CA ASN A 120 6.45 17.41 14.23
C ASN A 120 6.98 17.31 12.79
N ARG A 121 6.09 17.26 11.79
CA ARG A 121 6.44 17.16 10.36
C ARG A 121 6.98 18.47 9.80
N GLY A 122 6.76 19.59 10.49
CA GLY A 122 7.21 20.92 10.04
C GLY A 122 6.51 21.38 8.77
N THR A 123 5.27 20.94 8.53
CA THR A 123 4.53 21.19 7.28
C THR A 123 4.33 22.68 6.99
N PHE A 124 4.34 23.55 8.01
CA PHE A 124 4.26 25.00 7.83
C PHE A 124 5.40 25.62 7.03
N THR A 125 6.60 25.02 6.97
CA THR A 125 7.73 25.60 6.22
C THR A 125 7.62 25.41 4.71
N ARG A 126 6.73 24.51 4.25
CA ARG A 126 6.53 24.17 2.82
C ARG A 126 5.43 24.98 2.12
N GLY A 127 4.76 25.89 2.83
CA GLY A 127 3.65 26.71 2.31
C GLY A 127 2.31 25.96 2.27
N TYR A 128 1.20 26.70 2.36
CA TYR A 128 -0.16 26.15 2.58
C TYR A 128 -0.64 25.20 1.45
N ARG A 129 -0.30 25.49 0.19
CA ARG A 129 -0.68 24.66 -0.97
C ARG A 129 -0.10 23.25 -0.89
N ALA A 130 1.15 23.11 -0.45
CA ALA A 130 1.79 21.81 -0.29
C ALA A 130 1.17 21.00 0.87
N VAL A 131 0.64 21.68 1.89
CA VAL A 131 -0.02 21.03 3.03
C VAL A 131 -1.39 20.46 2.64
N ILE A 132 -2.19 21.20 1.86
CA ILE A 132 -3.50 20.70 1.40
C ILE A 132 -3.34 19.50 0.45
N LEU A 133 -2.27 19.47 -0.35
CA LEU A 133 -2.01 18.35 -1.26
C LEU A 133 -1.47 17.09 -0.54
N ASP A 134 -1.11 17.19 0.74
CA ASP A 134 -0.66 16.03 1.52
C ASP A 134 -1.86 15.17 1.96
N MET A 135 -1.97 13.99 1.36
CA MET A 135 -3.03 13.02 1.65
C MET A 135 -3.08 12.60 3.13
N ALA A 136 -1.93 12.56 3.82
CA ALA A 136 -1.90 12.22 5.24
C ALA A 136 -2.55 13.32 6.10
N PHE A 137 -2.36 14.59 5.73
CA PHE A 137 -3.01 15.71 6.40
C PHE A 137 -4.53 15.71 6.12
N LEU A 138 -4.93 15.53 4.86
CA LEU A 138 -6.34 15.45 4.48
C LEU A 138 -7.09 14.33 5.22
N TYR A 139 -6.46 13.17 5.39
CA TYR A 139 -7.03 12.06 6.18
C TYR A 139 -7.31 12.47 7.63
N HIS A 140 -6.38 13.17 8.29
CA HIS A 140 -6.58 13.64 9.66
C HIS A 140 -7.62 14.76 9.77
N VAL A 141 -7.74 15.62 8.76
CA VAL A 141 -8.82 16.63 8.68
C VAL A 141 -10.18 15.96 8.49
N ALA A 142 -10.28 14.98 7.59
CA ALA A 142 -11.51 14.21 7.38
C ALA A 142 -11.94 13.49 8.67
N TYR A 143 -10.99 12.93 9.44
CA TYR A 143 -11.28 12.35 10.75
C TYR A 143 -11.89 13.37 11.72
N VAL A 144 -11.36 14.60 11.78
CA VAL A 144 -11.94 15.67 12.60
C VAL A 144 -13.35 16.02 12.13
N LEU A 145 -13.61 16.10 10.83
CA LEU A 145 -14.94 16.35 10.29
C LEU A 145 -15.93 15.25 10.67
N VAL A 146 -15.53 13.98 10.59
CA VAL A 146 -16.37 12.85 11.02
C VAL A 146 -16.63 12.90 12.53
N CYS A 147 -15.65 13.28 13.36
CA CYS A 147 -15.89 13.51 14.80
C CYS A 147 -16.92 14.63 15.04
N MET A 148 -16.87 15.71 14.25
CA MET A 148 -17.86 16.79 14.35
C MET A 148 -19.26 16.30 13.95
N LEU A 149 -19.39 15.56 12.85
CA LEU A 149 -20.66 14.96 12.43
C LEU A 149 -21.21 13.97 13.46
N GLY A 150 -20.33 13.18 14.09
CA GLY A 150 -20.68 12.27 15.18
C GLY A 150 -21.22 12.98 16.43
N LEU A 151 -20.75 14.20 16.70
CA LEU A 151 -21.15 14.98 17.86
C LEU A 151 -22.42 15.82 17.61
N PHE A 152 -22.58 16.37 16.41
CA PHE A 152 -23.64 17.35 16.11
C PHE A 152 -24.80 16.81 15.25
N VAL A 153 -24.61 15.70 14.53
CA VAL A 153 -25.63 15.17 13.60
C VAL A 153 -26.20 13.84 14.10
N HIS A 154 -25.37 12.80 14.21
CA HIS A 154 -25.80 11.48 14.64
C HIS A 154 -24.62 10.60 15.08
N GLU A 155 -24.80 9.77 16.11
CA GLU A 155 -23.75 8.95 16.71
C GLU A 155 -23.18 7.89 15.75
N PHE A 156 -23.94 7.48 14.74
CA PHE A 156 -23.50 6.51 13.73
C PHE A 156 -22.30 6.99 12.91
N PHE A 157 -22.05 8.29 12.80
CA PHE A 157 -20.84 8.77 12.13
C PHE A 157 -19.55 8.32 12.84
N TYR A 158 -19.61 7.97 14.14
CA TYR A 158 -18.46 7.40 14.85
C TYR A 158 -18.01 6.05 14.26
N SER A 159 -18.86 5.33 13.53
CA SER A 159 -18.50 4.06 12.87
C SER A 159 -17.37 4.23 11.85
N PHE A 160 -17.35 5.36 11.12
CA PHE A 160 -16.29 5.67 10.16
C PHE A 160 -14.93 5.88 10.84
N LEU A 161 -14.88 6.25 12.12
CA LEU A 161 -13.62 6.41 12.84
C LEU A 161 -12.90 5.08 13.07
N LEU A 162 -13.60 3.94 13.02
CA LEU A 162 -13.01 2.62 13.16
C LEU A 162 -12.10 2.25 11.98
N PHE A 163 -12.29 2.88 10.80
CA PHE A 163 -11.38 2.70 9.66
C PHE A 163 -9.95 3.14 9.95
N ASP A 164 -9.71 3.92 11.01
CA ASP A 164 -8.36 4.25 11.46
C ASP A 164 -7.53 3.02 11.85
N LEU A 165 -8.18 1.88 12.16
CA LEU A 165 -7.49 0.60 12.36
C LEU A 165 -6.62 0.23 11.14
N VAL A 166 -7.10 0.49 9.93
CA VAL A 166 -6.39 0.18 8.68
C VAL A 166 -5.10 0.99 8.57
N TYR A 167 -5.13 2.28 8.94
CA TYR A 167 -3.96 3.14 8.82
C TYR A 167 -2.93 2.87 9.94
N ARG A 168 -3.39 2.44 11.12
CA ARG A 168 -2.52 2.14 12.26
C ARG A 168 -1.76 0.82 12.12
N GLU A 169 -2.32 -0.15 11.41
CA GLU A 169 -1.79 -1.50 11.31
C GLU A 169 -1.20 -1.77 9.92
N GLU A 170 0.13 -1.87 9.83
CA GLU A 170 0.82 -2.06 8.54
C GLU A 170 0.41 -3.37 7.85
N THR A 171 0.09 -4.41 8.62
CA THR A 171 -0.32 -5.71 8.08
C THR A 171 -1.66 -5.60 7.34
N LEU A 172 -2.67 -4.95 7.92
CA LEU A 172 -3.96 -4.70 7.28
C LEU A 172 -3.84 -3.78 6.06
N LEU A 173 -2.98 -2.77 6.14
CA LEU A 173 -2.71 -1.89 5.02
C LEU A 173 -2.09 -2.64 3.84
N ASN A 174 -1.23 -3.62 4.10
CA ASN A 174 -0.68 -4.49 3.06
C ASN A 174 -1.74 -5.41 2.43
N VAL A 175 -2.72 -5.88 3.21
CA VAL A 175 -3.88 -6.63 2.67
C VAL A 175 -4.74 -5.77 1.76
N ILE A 176 -4.95 -4.49 2.09
CA ILE A 176 -5.69 -3.58 1.19
C ILE A 176 -4.84 -3.22 -0.04
N LYS A 177 -3.53 -3.12 0.11
CA LYS A 177 -2.60 -2.91 -1.01
C LYS A 177 -2.61 -4.05 -2.02
N SER A 178 -2.83 -5.30 -1.61
CA SER A 178 -2.89 -6.41 -2.57
C SER A 178 -4.06 -6.21 -3.56
N VAL A 179 -5.23 -5.83 -3.06
CA VAL A 179 -6.41 -5.55 -3.91
C VAL A 179 -6.23 -4.27 -4.73
N THR A 180 -5.66 -3.21 -4.14
CA THR A 180 -5.60 -1.89 -4.81
C THR A 180 -4.45 -1.76 -5.82
N ARG A 181 -3.35 -2.51 -5.68
CA ARG A 181 -2.18 -2.43 -6.57
C ARG A 181 -2.50 -2.86 -8.01
N ASN A 182 -3.15 -4.01 -8.18
CA ASN A 182 -3.61 -4.48 -9.50
C ASN A 182 -5.13 -4.26 -9.67
N GLY A 183 -5.67 -3.18 -9.08
CA GLY A 183 -7.10 -2.88 -9.11
C GLY A 183 -7.67 -2.76 -10.53
N ARG A 184 -6.87 -2.30 -11.51
CA ARG A 184 -7.28 -2.27 -12.93
C ARG A 184 -7.67 -3.65 -13.46
N SER A 185 -6.88 -4.68 -13.14
CA SER A 185 -7.15 -6.05 -13.58
C SER A 185 -8.40 -6.61 -12.91
N ILE A 186 -8.57 -6.35 -11.61
CA ILE A 186 -9.78 -6.77 -10.87
C ILE A 186 -11.04 -6.11 -11.45
N ILE A 187 -11.00 -4.80 -11.72
CA ILE A 187 -12.11 -4.08 -12.33
C ILE A 187 -12.40 -4.63 -13.73
N LEU A 188 -11.38 -4.90 -14.55
CA LEU A 188 -11.57 -5.49 -15.88
C LEU A 188 -12.21 -6.87 -15.80
N THR A 189 -11.79 -7.72 -14.86
CA THR A 189 -12.42 -9.03 -14.62
C THR A 189 -13.85 -8.89 -14.13
N ALA A 190 -14.16 -7.93 -13.26
CA ALA A 190 -15.53 -7.66 -12.82
C ALA A 190 -16.42 -7.16 -13.98
N VAL A 191 -15.88 -6.34 -14.88
CA VAL A 191 -16.57 -5.92 -16.10
C VAL A 191 -16.79 -7.10 -17.04
N LEU A 192 -15.82 -7.99 -17.21
CA LEU A 192 -15.99 -9.24 -17.96
C LEU A 192 -17.09 -10.12 -17.34
N ALA A 193 -17.12 -10.25 -16.01
CA ALA A 193 -18.16 -10.96 -15.27
C ALA A 193 -19.54 -10.37 -15.56
N LEU A 194 -19.66 -9.03 -15.52
CA LEU A 194 -20.90 -8.32 -15.81
C LEU A 194 -21.36 -8.53 -17.24
N ILE A 195 -20.45 -8.49 -18.22
CA ILE A 195 -20.75 -8.77 -19.64
C ILE A 195 -21.25 -10.21 -19.80
N LEU A 196 -20.60 -11.19 -19.17
CA LEU A 196 -21.02 -12.59 -19.24
C LEU A 196 -22.40 -12.78 -18.60
N VAL A 197 -22.63 -12.25 -17.39
CA VAL A 197 -23.94 -12.27 -16.73
C VAL A 197 -25.00 -11.62 -17.61
N TYR A 198 -24.70 -10.51 -18.28
CA TYR A 198 -25.60 -9.86 -19.23
C TYR A 198 -25.97 -10.78 -20.40
N LEU A 199 -25.00 -11.47 -21.01
CA LEU A 199 -25.26 -12.42 -22.10
C LEU A 199 -26.13 -13.60 -21.64
N PHE A 200 -25.83 -14.20 -20.48
CA PHE A 200 -26.66 -15.25 -19.90
C PHE A 200 -28.08 -14.76 -19.59
N SER A 201 -28.23 -13.51 -19.13
CA SER A 201 -29.53 -12.90 -18.85
C SER A 201 -30.37 -12.69 -20.11
N ILE A 202 -29.76 -12.36 -21.25
CA ILE A 202 -30.47 -12.29 -22.54
C ILE A 202 -31.00 -13.68 -22.94
N ILE A 203 -30.16 -14.71 -22.83
CA ILE A 203 -30.56 -16.09 -23.15
C ILE A 203 -31.67 -16.54 -22.20
N GLY A 204 -31.53 -16.26 -20.91
CA GLY A 204 -32.56 -16.52 -19.90
C GLY A 204 -33.89 -15.81 -20.21
N PHE A 205 -33.84 -14.53 -20.58
CA PHE A 205 -35.03 -13.75 -20.91
C PHE A 205 -35.74 -14.23 -22.18
N LEU A 206 -35.00 -14.68 -23.20
CA LEU A 206 -35.59 -15.12 -24.47
C LEU A 206 -36.16 -16.55 -24.41
N PHE A 207 -35.51 -17.46 -23.69
CA PHE A 207 -35.86 -18.89 -23.74
C PHE A 207 -36.39 -19.47 -22.42
N LEU A 208 -36.10 -18.84 -21.28
CA LEU A 208 -36.34 -19.38 -19.93
C LEU A 208 -37.16 -18.43 -19.05
N LYS A 209 -37.83 -17.45 -19.66
CA LYS A 209 -38.54 -16.37 -18.94
C LYS A 209 -39.54 -16.89 -17.90
N ASP A 210 -40.26 -17.96 -18.23
CA ASP A 210 -41.30 -18.53 -17.38
C ASP A 210 -40.74 -19.35 -16.20
N ASP A 211 -39.46 -19.74 -16.25
CA ASP A 211 -38.81 -20.50 -15.17
C ASP A 211 -38.19 -19.61 -14.08
N PHE A 212 -38.16 -18.28 -14.28
CA PHE A 212 -37.72 -17.30 -13.29
C PHE A 212 -38.85 -16.94 -12.31
N THR A 213 -39.20 -17.89 -11.47
CA THR A 213 -40.17 -17.74 -10.38
C THR A 213 -39.46 -17.83 -9.04
N MET A 214 -39.68 -16.86 -8.16
CA MET A 214 -39.06 -16.81 -6.83
C MET A 214 -40.10 -16.73 -5.73
N GLU A 215 -39.86 -17.42 -4.63
CA GLU A 215 -40.65 -17.27 -3.41
C GLU A 215 -40.34 -15.91 -2.75
N VAL A 216 -41.38 -15.11 -2.50
CA VAL A 216 -41.33 -13.76 -1.95
C VAL A 216 -42.30 -13.62 -0.78
N ASP A 217 -41.80 -13.08 0.32
CA ASP A 217 -42.63 -12.69 1.46
C ASP A 217 -43.19 -11.28 1.22
N ARG A 218 -44.49 -11.18 0.92
CA ARG A 218 -45.15 -9.89 0.72
C ARG A 218 -45.30 -9.13 2.05
N LEU A 219 -44.87 -7.88 2.06
CA LEU A 219 -45.00 -7.01 3.23
C LEU A 219 -46.50 -6.76 3.51
N LYS A 220 -47.00 -7.24 4.65
CA LYS A 220 -48.40 -7.02 5.05
C LYS A 220 -48.61 -5.54 5.32
N ASN A 221 -49.37 -4.85 4.46
CA ASN A 221 -49.73 -3.45 4.68
C ASN A 221 -50.54 -3.32 5.97
N ARG A 222 -49.89 -2.82 7.04
CA ARG A 222 -50.59 -2.34 8.24
C ARG A 222 -51.20 -0.96 7.93
N THR A 223 -52.34 -0.93 7.26
CA THR A 223 -53.24 0.23 7.38
C THR A 223 -53.90 0.16 8.76
N PRO A 224 -53.74 1.16 9.63
CA PRO A 224 -54.47 1.19 10.89
C PRO A 224 -55.96 1.39 10.57
N VAL A 225 -56.76 0.36 10.82
CA VAL A 225 -58.21 0.51 10.98
C VAL A 225 -58.42 1.16 12.34
N THR A 226 -58.40 2.49 12.39
CA THR A 226 -58.92 3.25 13.52
C THR A 226 -60.29 3.79 13.12
N GLY A 227 -61.30 3.32 13.83
CA GLY A 227 -62.66 3.83 13.72
C GLY A 227 -62.75 5.32 14.06
N ASN A 228 -63.78 5.95 13.48
CA ASN A 228 -64.38 7.26 13.78
C ASN A 228 -63.43 8.37 14.24
N HIS A 229 -63.37 9.46 13.47
CA HIS A 229 -63.92 10.79 13.77
C HIS A 229 -63.54 11.71 12.61
N GLY A 230 -64.53 12.37 12.01
CA GLY A 230 -64.33 13.26 10.88
C GLY A 230 -63.55 14.53 11.25
N VAL A 231 -62.91 15.13 10.25
CA VAL A 231 -62.87 16.58 9.92
C VAL A 231 -61.98 16.76 8.67
N PRO A 232 -62.27 17.73 7.79
CA PRO A 232 -62.03 17.63 6.35
C PRO A 232 -60.81 18.43 5.90
N THR A 233 -60.12 17.95 4.87
CA THR A 233 -59.24 18.81 4.05
C THR A 233 -59.52 18.53 2.59
N MET A 234 -60.23 19.47 1.96
CA MET A 234 -60.47 19.52 0.53
C MET A 234 -59.25 20.06 -0.22
N THR A 235 -59.06 19.58 -1.46
CA THR A 235 -58.73 20.28 -2.74
C THR A 235 -58.37 19.19 -3.78
N LEU A 236 -59.28 18.64 -4.62
CA LEU A 236 -59.96 19.12 -5.86
C LEU A 236 -58.99 19.47 -7.02
N PRO A 237 -59.26 19.22 -8.36
CA PRO A 237 -60.41 18.61 -9.07
C PRO A 237 -60.08 17.57 -10.19
N SER A 238 -61.15 16.98 -10.76
CA SER A 238 -61.27 16.26 -12.05
C SER A 238 -60.93 14.77 -11.98
N MET A 239 -61.89 13.86 -11.79
CA MET A 239 -62.89 13.52 -12.80
C MET A 239 -64.24 13.22 -12.14
N MET A 240 -65.17 14.16 -12.20
CA MET A 240 -66.59 13.86 -12.08
C MET A 240 -67.24 14.42 -13.34
N GLY A 241 -67.51 13.54 -14.30
CA GLY A 241 -68.18 13.84 -15.55
C GLY A 241 -69.12 12.70 -15.88
N ALA A 242 -70.41 12.94 -15.67
CA ALA A 242 -71.56 12.15 -16.10
C ALA A 242 -71.87 10.87 -15.32
N CYS A 243 -72.90 10.93 -14.46
CA CYS A 243 -74.19 10.30 -14.78
C CYS A 243 -75.26 10.76 -13.76
N LEU A 244 -76.18 11.59 -14.25
CA LEU A 244 -77.36 12.07 -13.55
C LEU A 244 -78.56 11.73 -14.44
N LYS A 245 -79.14 10.53 -14.25
CA LYS A 245 -80.59 10.23 -14.29
C LYS A 245 -80.88 8.72 -14.37
N GLU A 246 -81.65 8.31 -13.37
CA GLU A 246 -82.68 7.25 -13.34
C GLU A 246 -82.31 5.78 -13.62
N ASN A 247 -82.66 4.94 -12.63
CA ASN A 247 -82.69 3.46 -12.59
C ASN A 247 -81.36 2.68 -12.69
N CYS A 248 -80.71 2.48 -11.54
CA CYS A 248 -79.92 1.27 -11.29
C CYS A 248 -80.38 0.61 -9.98
N SER A 249 -81.07 -0.52 -10.09
CA SER A 249 -81.37 -1.43 -8.98
C SER A 249 -80.08 -1.96 -8.34
N PRO A 250 -80.05 -2.24 -7.02
CA PRO A 250 -78.93 -2.94 -6.41
C PRO A 250 -79.11 -4.43 -6.71
N THR A 251 -78.68 -4.86 -7.89
CA THR A 251 -78.44 -6.27 -8.15
C THR A 251 -77.05 -6.37 -8.72
N ILE A 252 -76.09 -6.45 -7.81
CA ILE A 252 -74.73 -6.87 -8.14
C ILE A 252 -74.87 -8.31 -8.68
N PRO A 253 -74.47 -8.59 -9.92
CA PRO A 253 -74.35 -9.97 -10.36
C PRO A 253 -73.32 -10.63 -9.46
N ALA A 254 -73.71 -11.72 -8.78
CA ALA A 254 -72.76 -12.63 -8.20
C ALA A 254 -71.90 -13.20 -9.34
N SER A 255 -70.78 -12.54 -9.65
CA SER A 255 -69.66 -13.22 -10.28
C SER A 255 -69.11 -14.16 -9.23
N ASN A 256 -69.54 -15.41 -9.31
CA ASN A 256 -68.88 -16.54 -8.68
C ASN A 256 -67.48 -16.68 -9.29
N THR A 257 -66.56 -15.87 -8.78
CA THR A 257 -65.15 -16.18 -8.56
C THR A 257 -64.82 -15.34 -7.35
N ALA A 258 -65.20 -15.86 -6.17
CA ALA A 258 -64.42 -15.56 -4.99
C ALA A 258 -63.02 -16.04 -5.36
N ASP A 259 -62.13 -15.09 -5.61
CA ASP A 259 -60.71 -15.34 -5.73
C ASP A 259 -60.31 -16.11 -4.47
N GLU A 260 -60.14 -17.42 -4.63
CA GLU A 260 -59.11 -18.14 -3.90
C GLU A 260 -57.80 -17.52 -4.39
N ASP A 261 -57.49 -16.30 -3.92
CA ASP A 261 -56.15 -15.73 -4.03
C ASP A 261 -55.28 -16.61 -3.13
N SER A 262 -54.85 -17.72 -3.73
CA SER A 262 -53.84 -18.62 -3.25
C SER A 262 -52.72 -17.80 -2.61
N GLU A 263 -52.37 -18.20 -1.41
CA GLU A 263 -51.16 -17.86 -0.65
C GLU A 263 -49.88 -18.28 -1.39
N ASP A 264 -49.87 -18.21 -2.72
CA ASP A 264 -48.71 -18.55 -3.53
C ASP A 264 -47.83 -17.32 -3.54
N GLY A 265 -46.95 -17.25 -2.54
CA GLY A 265 -45.85 -16.30 -2.45
C GLY A 265 -44.83 -16.46 -3.57
N ILE A 266 -45.21 -16.81 -4.80
CA ILE A 266 -44.34 -17.03 -5.95
C ILE A 266 -44.51 -15.85 -6.92
N GLU A 267 -43.44 -15.10 -7.17
CA GLU A 267 -43.43 -13.95 -8.08
C GLU A 267 -42.50 -14.19 -9.27
N ARG A 268 -42.89 -13.67 -10.44
CA ARG A 268 -42.07 -13.74 -11.67
C ARG A 268 -41.08 -12.58 -11.71
N THR A 269 -39.79 -12.87 -11.58
CA THR A 269 -38.76 -11.82 -11.41
C THR A 269 -38.13 -11.37 -12.74
N CYS A 270 -38.33 -12.09 -13.86
CA CYS A 270 -37.70 -11.82 -15.16
C CYS A 270 -38.69 -11.29 -16.22
N ASP A 271 -39.62 -10.38 -15.85
CA ASP A 271 -40.55 -9.80 -16.83
C ASP A 271 -39.95 -8.73 -17.74
N THR A 272 -38.89 -8.06 -17.27
CA THR A 272 -38.07 -7.14 -18.06
C THR A 272 -36.63 -7.62 -18.09
N LEU A 273 -35.91 -7.31 -19.18
CA LEU A 273 -34.50 -7.68 -19.31
C LEU A 273 -33.64 -7.12 -18.15
N LEU A 274 -33.93 -5.89 -17.71
CA LEU A 274 -33.23 -5.28 -16.57
C LEU A 274 -33.42 -6.09 -15.29
N MET A 275 -34.66 -6.47 -14.97
CA MET A 275 -34.94 -7.28 -13.78
C MET A 275 -34.34 -8.67 -13.89
N CYS A 276 -34.28 -9.24 -15.10
CA CYS A 276 -33.58 -10.50 -15.33
C CYS A 276 -32.07 -10.38 -15.03
N ILE A 277 -31.41 -9.32 -15.51
CA ILE A 277 -29.99 -9.06 -15.22
C ILE A 277 -29.76 -8.89 -13.72
N VAL A 278 -30.60 -8.11 -13.04
CA VAL A 278 -30.50 -7.89 -11.59
C VAL A 278 -30.70 -9.21 -10.83
N THR A 279 -31.65 -10.04 -11.25
CA THR A 279 -31.94 -11.34 -10.63
C THR A 279 -30.77 -12.30 -10.78
N VAL A 280 -30.23 -12.46 -12.00
CA VAL A 280 -29.07 -13.33 -12.28
C VAL A 280 -27.81 -12.81 -11.58
N LEU A 281 -27.59 -11.49 -11.56
CA LEU A 281 -26.43 -10.88 -10.90
C LEU A 281 -26.48 -11.08 -9.37
N ASN A 282 -27.61 -10.79 -8.74
CA ASN A 282 -27.74 -10.85 -7.28
C ASN A 282 -27.84 -12.30 -6.80
N GLN A 283 -28.80 -13.06 -7.33
CA GLN A 283 -29.11 -14.39 -6.80
C GLN A 283 -28.27 -15.48 -7.47
N GLY A 284 -27.93 -15.33 -8.76
CA GLY A 284 -27.11 -16.30 -9.48
C GLY A 284 -25.64 -16.29 -9.07
N LEU A 285 -25.04 -15.14 -8.76
CA LEU A 285 -23.65 -15.08 -8.27
C LEU A 285 -23.51 -15.39 -6.77
N ARG A 286 -24.50 -15.00 -5.95
CA ARG A 286 -24.39 -15.08 -4.48
C ARG A 286 -24.69 -16.47 -3.91
N ASN A 287 -25.55 -17.25 -4.56
CA ASN A 287 -25.98 -18.56 -4.05
C ASN A 287 -24.95 -19.69 -4.22
N GLY A 288 -23.81 -19.44 -4.87
CA GLY A 288 -22.70 -20.38 -4.97
C GLY A 288 -22.87 -21.52 -5.98
N GLY A 289 -24.09 -22.07 -6.17
CA GLY A 289 -24.39 -23.09 -7.18
C GLY A 289 -24.78 -22.55 -8.57
N GLY A 290 -24.89 -21.22 -8.70
CA GLY A 290 -25.18 -20.54 -9.95
C GLY A 290 -26.65 -20.13 -10.09
N VAL A 291 -27.04 -19.69 -11.28
CA VAL A 291 -28.41 -19.28 -11.59
C VAL A 291 -29.40 -20.44 -11.54
N GLY A 292 -28.92 -21.69 -11.74
CA GLY A 292 -29.74 -22.89 -11.74
C GLY A 292 -30.55 -23.13 -10.46
N ASP A 293 -30.01 -22.73 -9.32
CA ASP A 293 -30.66 -22.87 -8.01
C ASP A 293 -31.80 -21.88 -7.78
N VAL A 294 -31.90 -20.84 -8.63
CA VAL A 294 -32.91 -19.78 -8.54
C VAL A 294 -34.13 -20.09 -9.39
N LEU A 295 -33.92 -20.75 -10.54
CA LEU A 295 -35.03 -21.11 -11.40
C LEU A 295 -35.73 -22.36 -10.88
N ARG A 296 -36.98 -22.52 -11.31
CA ARG A 296 -37.76 -23.73 -11.08
C ARG A 296 -37.01 -24.97 -11.60
N ARG A 297 -37.09 -26.07 -10.85
CA ARG A 297 -36.57 -27.38 -11.27
C ARG A 297 -37.44 -27.97 -12.39
N PRO A 298 -36.91 -28.20 -13.61
CA PRO A 298 -37.69 -28.75 -14.72
C PRO A 298 -37.96 -30.25 -14.53
N SER A 299 -39.06 -30.74 -15.10
CA SER A 299 -39.30 -32.19 -15.22
C SER A 299 -38.46 -32.79 -16.36
N LYS A 300 -38.14 -34.09 -16.26
CA LYS A 300 -37.38 -34.85 -17.28
C LYS A 300 -38.08 -34.94 -18.64
N ASP A 301 -39.41 -34.76 -18.66
CA ASP A 301 -40.24 -34.92 -19.85
C ASP A 301 -40.39 -33.61 -20.65
N GLU A 302 -39.85 -32.49 -20.14
CA GLU A 302 -39.90 -31.19 -20.79
C GLU A 302 -38.90 -31.12 -21.97
N PRO A 303 -39.29 -30.60 -23.15
CA PRO A 303 -38.44 -30.62 -24.36
C PRO A 303 -37.15 -29.78 -24.20
N LEU A 304 -37.15 -28.80 -23.29
CA LEU A 304 -36.03 -27.91 -23.01
C LEU A 304 -35.15 -28.40 -21.84
N PHE A 305 -35.42 -29.58 -21.26
CA PHE A 305 -34.67 -30.10 -20.11
C PHE A 305 -33.16 -30.17 -20.36
N ALA A 306 -32.74 -30.71 -21.51
CA ALA A 306 -31.32 -30.83 -21.85
C ALA A 306 -30.66 -29.45 -22.06
N ALA A 307 -31.34 -28.53 -22.72
CA ALA A 307 -30.86 -27.17 -22.94
C ALA A 307 -30.73 -26.40 -21.61
N ARG A 308 -31.67 -26.60 -20.68
CA ARG A 308 -31.66 -26.03 -19.33
C ARG A 308 -30.45 -26.51 -18.53
N VAL A 309 -30.17 -27.80 -18.51
CA VAL A 309 -29.00 -28.37 -17.80
C VAL A 309 -27.70 -27.81 -18.37
N VAL A 310 -27.58 -27.71 -19.70
CA VAL A 310 -26.39 -27.11 -20.34
C VAL A 310 -26.24 -25.65 -19.96
N TYR A 311 -27.34 -24.87 -19.95
CA TYR A 311 -27.31 -23.47 -19.52
C TYR A 311 -26.81 -23.32 -18.08
N ASP A 312 -27.31 -24.13 -17.14
CA ASP A 312 -26.92 -24.08 -15.73
C ASP A 312 -25.46 -24.49 -15.53
N LEU A 313 -25.00 -25.57 -16.19
CA LEU A 313 -23.61 -26.01 -16.13
C LEU A 313 -22.66 -24.98 -16.73
N LEU A 314 -23.00 -24.38 -17.88
CA LEU A 314 -22.18 -23.34 -18.50
C LEU A 314 -22.08 -22.11 -17.60
N PHE A 315 -23.19 -21.67 -17.00
CA PHE A 315 -23.16 -20.56 -16.05
C PHE A 315 -22.26 -20.87 -14.85
N PHE A 316 -22.40 -22.06 -14.26
CA PHE A 316 -21.61 -22.48 -13.10
C PHE A 316 -20.11 -22.54 -13.44
N PHE A 317 -19.71 -23.25 -14.49
CA PHE A 317 -18.29 -23.39 -14.83
C PHE A 317 -17.67 -22.08 -15.30
N ILE A 318 -18.35 -21.31 -16.16
CA ILE A 318 -17.77 -20.10 -16.73
C ILE A 318 -17.79 -18.95 -15.72
N VAL A 319 -18.96 -18.65 -15.14
CA VAL A 319 -19.12 -17.43 -14.33
C VAL A 319 -18.66 -17.65 -12.89
N ILE A 320 -19.02 -18.77 -12.26
CA ILE A 320 -18.63 -19.02 -10.87
C ILE A 320 -17.21 -19.56 -10.79
N ILE A 321 -16.92 -20.69 -11.45
CA ILE A 321 -15.62 -21.35 -11.30
C ILE A 321 -14.49 -20.60 -11.99
N ILE A 322 -14.66 -20.14 -13.24
CA ILE A 322 -13.57 -19.46 -13.95
C ILE A 322 -13.47 -18.00 -13.52
N VAL A 323 -14.53 -17.21 -13.70
CA VAL A 323 -14.44 -15.74 -13.54
C VAL A 323 -14.27 -15.32 -12.08
N LEU A 324 -15.05 -15.88 -11.15
CA LEU A 324 -14.95 -15.51 -9.73
C LEU A 324 -13.60 -15.93 -9.11
N ASN A 325 -13.10 -17.12 -9.46
CA ASN A 325 -11.77 -17.56 -9.01
C ASN A 325 -10.63 -16.82 -9.71
N LEU A 326 -10.84 -16.25 -10.91
CA LEU A 326 -9.85 -15.38 -11.55
C LEU A 326 -9.61 -14.12 -10.71
N ILE A 327 -10.66 -13.53 -10.11
CA ILE A 327 -10.53 -12.39 -9.19
C ILE A 327 -9.66 -12.77 -7.98
N PHE A 328 -9.96 -13.89 -7.33
CA PHE A 328 -9.14 -14.38 -6.21
C PHE A 328 -7.70 -14.72 -6.65
N GLY A 329 -7.52 -15.29 -7.84
CA GLY A 329 -6.21 -15.58 -8.43
C GLY A 329 -5.36 -14.33 -8.59
N VAL A 330 -5.92 -13.25 -9.13
CA VAL A 330 -5.23 -11.95 -9.25
C VAL A 330 -4.86 -11.39 -7.87
N ILE A 331 -5.74 -11.52 -6.88
CA ILE A 331 -5.44 -11.07 -5.50
C ILE A 331 -4.32 -11.89 -4.87
N ILE A 332 -4.30 -13.21 -5.05
CA ILE A 332 -3.23 -14.08 -4.53
C ILE A 332 -1.88 -13.74 -5.19
N ASP A 333 -1.87 -13.52 -6.49
CA ASP A 333 -0.68 -13.12 -7.24
C ASP A 333 -0.11 -11.78 -6.74
N THR A 334 -0.96 -10.76 -6.57
CA THR A 334 -0.54 -9.47 -6.00
C THR A 334 0.04 -9.59 -4.59
N PHE A 335 -0.46 -10.53 -3.79
CA PHE A 335 0.03 -10.78 -2.44
C PHE A 335 1.44 -11.40 -2.47
N ALA A 336 1.66 -12.34 -3.40
CA ALA A 336 2.98 -12.92 -3.64
C ALA A 336 3.98 -11.86 -4.13
N ASP A 337 3.57 -10.96 -5.01
CA ASP A 337 4.39 -9.84 -5.49
C ASP A 337 4.78 -8.88 -4.36
N LEU A 338 3.81 -8.45 -3.56
CA LEU A 338 4.06 -7.54 -2.43
C LEU A 338 5.01 -8.16 -1.40
N ARG A 339 4.88 -9.46 -1.15
CA ARG A 339 5.79 -10.20 -0.26
C ARG A 339 7.20 -10.25 -0.83
N SER A 340 7.33 -10.59 -2.11
CA SER A 340 8.62 -10.71 -2.80
C SER A 340 9.33 -9.36 -2.89
N GLU A 341 8.60 -8.28 -3.17
CA GLU A 341 9.16 -6.92 -3.18
C GLU A 341 9.62 -6.47 -1.79
N LYS A 342 8.83 -6.75 -0.74
CA LYS A 342 9.21 -6.45 0.64
C LYS A 342 10.49 -7.21 1.02
N GLN A 343 10.55 -8.50 0.72
CA GLN A 343 11.73 -9.33 0.98
C GLN A 343 12.96 -8.82 0.23
N LYS A 344 12.82 -8.51 -1.07
CA LYS A 344 13.91 -7.93 -1.88
C LYS A 344 14.40 -6.59 -1.33
N LYS A 345 13.51 -5.71 -0.88
CA LYS A 345 13.90 -4.43 -0.25
C LYS A 345 14.65 -4.65 1.06
N GLU A 346 14.19 -5.57 1.91
CA GLU A 346 14.87 -5.91 3.16
C GLU A 346 16.22 -6.57 2.93
N GLU A 347 16.35 -7.39 1.89
CA GLU A 347 17.60 -7.98 1.45
C GLU A 347 18.59 -6.91 1.00
N ILE A 348 18.22 -6.05 0.04
CA ILE A 348 19.07 -4.96 -0.45
C ILE A 348 19.52 -4.06 0.72
N LEU A 349 18.62 -3.72 1.65
CA LEU A 349 18.97 -2.88 2.81
C LEU A 349 20.00 -3.54 3.74
N LYS A 350 20.04 -4.87 3.82
CA LYS A 350 20.95 -5.63 4.67
C LYS A 350 22.26 -6.00 3.97
N THR A 351 22.22 -6.23 2.67
CA THR A 351 23.36 -6.74 1.90
C THR A 351 24.07 -5.67 1.10
N THR A 352 23.45 -4.52 0.84
CA THR A 352 24.03 -3.47 0.00
C THR A 352 24.24 -2.18 0.79
N CYS A 353 25.42 -1.56 0.65
CA CYS A 353 25.70 -0.28 1.28
C CYS A 353 24.89 0.86 0.62
N PHE A 354 24.20 1.67 1.42
CA PHE A 354 23.32 2.75 0.97
C PHE A 354 24.05 3.83 0.14
N ILE A 355 25.33 4.07 0.43
CA ILE A 355 26.09 5.16 -0.22
C ILE A 355 26.78 4.67 -1.49
N CYS A 356 27.62 3.64 -1.40
CA CYS A 356 28.43 3.19 -2.53
C CYS A 356 27.77 2.12 -3.40
N GLY A 357 26.73 1.44 -2.93
CA GLY A 357 26.06 0.37 -3.67
C GLY A 357 26.83 -0.95 -3.71
N LEU A 358 27.90 -1.10 -2.92
CA LEU A 358 28.64 -2.36 -2.83
C LEU A 358 27.87 -3.38 -1.99
N GLU A 359 27.90 -4.62 -2.45
CA GLU A 359 27.37 -5.78 -1.75
C GLU A 359 28.29 -6.21 -0.60
N ARG A 360 27.70 -6.89 0.38
CA ARG A 360 28.35 -7.34 1.61
C ARG A 360 29.47 -8.35 1.35
N ASP A 361 29.31 -9.15 0.31
CA ASP A 361 30.28 -10.16 -0.14
C ASP A 361 31.66 -9.56 -0.46
N LYS A 362 31.73 -8.30 -0.89
CA LYS A 362 33.00 -7.61 -1.22
C LYS A 362 33.87 -7.30 -0.01
N PHE A 363 33.28 -7.30 1.18
CA PHE A 363 33.97 -7.03 2.44
C PHE A 363 34.32 -8.31 3.19
N ASP A 364 33.87 -9.47 2.70
CA ASP A 364 34.26 -10.76 3.27
C ASP A 364 35.76 -10.99 3.06
N ASN A 365 36.45 -11.47 4.11
CA ASN A 365 37.91 -11.68 4.12
C ASN A 365 38.77 -10.42 3.90
N LYS A 366 38.20 -9.22 4.09
CA LYS A 366 38.94 -7.95 4.13
C LYS A 366 39.15 -7.49 5.57
N THR A 367 40.05 -6.51 5.76
CA THR A 367 40.38 -5.96 7.08
C THR A 367 39.22 -5.19 7.70
N VAL A 368 38.35 -4.61 6.88
CA VAL A 368 37.17 -3.84 7.30
C VAL A 368 35.92 -4.68 7.05
N SER A 369 35.13 -4.89 8.11
CA SER A 369 33.83 -5.57 8.00
C SER A 369 32.77 -4.67 7.36
N PHE A 370 31.72 -5.27 6.79
CA PHE A 370 30.61 -4.51 6.22
C PHE A 370 29.91 -3.61 7.25
N GLU A 371 29.78 -4.08 8.50
CA GLU A 371 29.17 -3.33 9.61
C GLU A 371 29.98 -2.10 9.98
N GLU A 372 31.30 -2.23 9.97
CA GLU A 372 32.20 -1.10 10.19
C GLU A 372 32.11 -0.12 9.02
N HIS A 373 32.16 -0.63 7.78
CA HIS A 373 32.01 0.18 6.57
C HIS A 373 30.75 1.07 6.59
N ILE A 374 29.57 0.53 6.92
CA ILE A 374 28.32 1.32 6.95
C ILE A 374 28.23 2.27 8.15
N LYS A 375 28.95 2.00 9.24
CA LYS A 375 28.82 2.75 10.50
C LYS A 375 29.84 3.89 10.61
N SER A 376 31.08 3.66 10.17
CA SER A 376 32.20 4.61 10.27
C SER A 376 32.52 5.27 8.93
N GLU A 377 32.71 4.50 7.85
CA GLU A 377 33.12 5.04 6.53
C GLU A 377 31.93 5.67 5.79
N HIS A 378 30.89 4.89 5.53
CA HIS A 378 29.73 5.24 4.69
C HIS A 378 28.44 5.38 5.49
N ASN A 379 28.50 6.17 6.57
CA ASN A 379 27.33 6.48 7.38
C ASN A 379 26.44 7.54 6.71
N MET A 380 25.19 7.20 6.39
CA MET A 380 24.24 8.11 5.73
C MET A 380 24.05 9.45 6.45
N TRP A 381 24.14 9.47 7.78
CA TRP A 381 23.92 10.68 8.57
C TRP A 381 25.11 11.62 8.53
N HIS A 382 26.33 11.10 8.43
CA HIS A 382 27.53 11.93 8.29
C HIS A 382 27.50 12.75 7.00
N TYR A 383 27.03 12.16 5.89
CA TYR A 383 26.82 12.91 4.64
C TYR A 383 25.79 14.03 4.80
N LEU A 384 24.68 13.77 5.51
CA LEU A 384 23.68 14.81 5.78
C LEU A 384 24.25 15.94 6.64
N TYR A 385 25.00 15.61 7.69
CA TYR A 385 25.65 16.60 8.55
C TYR A 385 26.67 17.43 7.78
N PHE A 386 27.44 16.83 6.88
CA PHE A 386 28.38 17.54 6.03
C PHE A 386 27.68 18.52 5.08
N ILE A 387 26.58 18.12 4.44
CA ILE A 387 25.79 19.02 3.58
C ILE A 387 25.23 20.20 4.39
N VAL A 388 24.75 19.96 5.62
CA VAL A 388 24.29 21.04 6.51
C VAL A 388 25.43 21.97 6.92
N LEU A 389 26.61 21.41 7.24
CA LEU A 389 27.82 22.18 7.55
C LEU A 389 28.19 23.11 6.40
N VAL A 390 28.31 22.59 5.18
CA VAL A 390 28.65 23.40 3.98
C VAL A 390 27.63 24.52 3.78
N LYS A 391 26.34 24.30 4.03
CA LYS A 391 25.31 25.33 3.88
C LYS A 391 25.32 26.43 4.95
N VAL A 392 25.86 26.17 6.13
CA VAL A 392 25.84 27.11 7.27
C VAL A 392 27.18 27.82 7.43
N LYS A 393 28.28 27.13 7.10
CA LYS A 393 29.64 27.66 7.21
C LYS A 393 29.90 28.75 6.18
N ASP A 394 30.70 29.74 6.55
CA ASP A 394 31.06 30.85 5.67
C ASP A 394 31.89 30.35 4.47
N PRO A 395 31.58 30.77 3.23
CA PRO A 395 32.32 30.34 2.04
C PRO A 395 33.82 30.65 2.06
N THR A 396 34.26 31.67 2.80
CA THR A 396 35.69 32.03 2.92
C THR A 396 36.47 31.08 3.83
N GLU A 397 35.77 30.32 4.68
CA GLU A 397 36.36 29.33 5.60
C GLU A 397 36.37 27.91 5.02
N TYR A 398 35.89 27.74 3.78
CA TYR A 398 35.84 26.43 3.15
C TYR A 398 37.25 25.86 2.96
N THR A 399 37.41 24.59 3.28
CA THR A 399 38.56 23.82 2.82
C THR A 399 38.47 23.54 1.32
N GLY A 400 39.55 23.09 0.68
CA GLY A 400 39.54 22.72 -0.74
C GLY A 400 38.43 21.72 -1.11
N PRO A 401 38.30 20.59 -0.38
CA PRO A 401 37.21 19.64 -0.60
C PRO A 401 35.81 20.20 -0.31
N GLU A 402 35.66 21.05 0.71
CA GLU A 402 34.37 21.71 1.01
C GLU A 402 33.94 22.64 -0.13
N SER A 403 34.88 23.42 -0.69
CA SER A 403 34.62 24.30 -1.83
C SER A 403 34.19 23.52 -3.06
N TYR A 404 34.87 22.40 -3.33
CA TYR A 404 34.50 21.48 -4.41
C TYR A 404 33.09 20.93 -4.24
N VAL A 405 32.75 20.41 -3.05
CA VAL A 405 31.40 19.87 -2.81
C VAL A 405 30.34 20.97 -2.84
N ALA A 406 30.65 22.17 -2.33
CA ALA A 406 29.74 23.32 -2.42
C ALA A 406 29.40 23.67 -3.88
N GLN A 407 30.40 23.69 -4.76
CA GLN A 407 30.20 23.89 -6.20
C GLN A 407 29.34 22.77 -6.81
N MET A 408 29.64 21.50 -6.52
CA MET A 408 28.88 20.35 -7.03
C MET A 408 27.41 20.40 -6.57
N ILE A 409 27.12 20.86 -5.34
CA ILE A 409 25.76 21.04 -4.84
C ILE A 409 25.02 22.14 -5.61
N VAL A 410 25.69 23.26 -5.91
CA VAL A 410 25.12 24.36 -6.71
C VAL A 410 24.81 23.90 -8.14
N GLU A 411 25.72 23.14 -8.74
CA GLU A 411 25.57 22.55 -10.08
C GLU A 411 24.59 21.37 -10.12
N LYS A 412 24.10 20.92 -8.94
CA LYS A 412 23.27 19.71 -8.78
C LYS A 412 23.93 18.44 -9.32
N ASN A 413 25.26 18.38 -9.29
CA ASN A 413 26.03 17.21 -9.65
C ASN A 413 26.23 16.29 -8.42
N LEU A 414 25.87 15.01 -8.56
CA LEU A 414 25.97 13.99 -7.51
C LEU A 414 27.24 13.11 -7.62
N ASP A 415 28.13 13.40 -8.57
CA ASP A 415 29.33 12.58 -8.84
C ASP A 415 30.38 12.59 -7.72
N TRP A 416 30.24 13.50 -6.75
CA TRP A 416 31.11 13.53 -5.57
C TRP A 416 30.79 12.40 -4.56
N PHE A 417 29.63 11.73 -4.66
CA PHE A 417 29.35 10.52 -3.90
C PHE A 417 30.14 9.33 -4.47
N PRO A 418 30.71 8.45 -3.63
CA PRO A 418 31.39 7.25 -4.13
C PRO A 418 30.36 6.31 -4.77
N ARG A 419 30.64 5.82 -5.98
CA ARG A 419 29.83 4.82 -6.69
C ARG A 419 30.66 3.56 -6.93
N MET A 420 30.16 2.42 -6.47
CA MET A 420 30.79 1.09 -6.62
C MET A 420 32.27 1.03 -6.19
N ARG A 421 32.66 1.86 -5.20
CA ARG A 421 34.04 1.93 -4.69
C ARG A 421 34.08 2.30 -3.20
N ALA A 422 35.11 1.85 -2.51
CA ALA A 422 35.40 2.18 -1.10
C ALA A 422 36.92 2.12 -0.87
N MET A 423 37.46 3.03 -0.05
CA MET A 423 38.92 3.10 0.20
C MET A 423 39.47 1.80 0.80
N SER A 424 38.71 1.16 1.69
CA SER A 424 39.04 -0.11 2.34
C SER A 424 39.23 -1.29 1.38
N LEU A 425 38.75 -1.18 0.13
CA LEU A 425 38.89 -2.21 -0.91
C LEU A 425 40.05 -1.94 -1.89
N VAL A 426 40.59 -0.72 -1.93
CA VAL A 426 41.64 -0.30 -2.88
C VAL A 426 43.02 -0.86 -2.50
N SER A 427 43.19 -1.35 -1.28
CA SER A 427 44.46 -1.91 -0.76
C SER A 427 44.99 -3.14 -1.50
N ASN A 428 44.23 -3.73 -2.44
CA ASN A 428 44.68 -4.86 -3.27
C ASN A 428 45.30 -4.44 -4.63
N GLU A 429 45.34 -3.15 -5.00
CA GLU A 429 46.01 -2.71 -6.23
C GLU A 429 47.54 -2.91 -6.18
N GLY A 430 48.12 -2.94 -4.97
CA GLY A 430 49.55 -3.18 -4.76
C GLY A 430 50.04 -4.51 -5.35
N ASP A 431 49.25 -5.58 -5.31
CA ASP A 431 49.63 -6.88 -5.90
C ASP A 431 49.66 -6.84 -7.45
N SER A 432 48.84 -5.98 -8.07
CA SER A 432 48.87 -5.76 -9.51
C SER A 432 50.08 -4.92 -9.90
N GLU A 433 50.34 -3.83 -9.18
CA GLU A 433 51.53 -2.99 -9.38
C GLU A 433 52.82 -3.79 -9.16
N GLN A 434 52.87 -4.68 -8.16
CA GLN A 434 54.02 -5.55 -7.92
C GLN A 434 54.27 -6.50 -9.11
N ASN A 435 53.21 -7.02 -9.73
CA ASN A 435 53.32 -7.87 -10.91
C ASN A 435 53.76 -7.07 -12.15
N GLU A 436 53.32 -5.83 -12.30
CA GLU A 436 53.76 -4.94 -13.38
C GLU A 436 55.24 -4.55 -13.23
N ILE A 437 55.69 -4.23 -12.02
CA ILE A 437 57.11 -3.95 -11.72
C ILE A 437 57.98 -5.17 -12.02
N ARG A 438 57.52 -6.38 -11.65
CA ARG A 438 58.22 -7.63 -11.99
C ARG A 438 58.34 -7.84 -13.50
N ASN A 439 57.26 -7.61 -14.26
CA ASN A 439 57.28 -7.67 -15.72
C ASN A 439 58.20 -6.62 -16.35
N LEU A 440 58.25 -5.41 -15.80
CA LEU A 440 59.16 -4.36 -16.26
C LEU A 440 60.62 -4.73 -15.99
N GLN A 441 60.90 -5.38 -14.86
CA GLN A 441 62.25 -5.83 -14.50
C GLN A 441 62.75 -6.94 -15.44
N GLU A 442 61.90 -7.91 -15.80
CA GLU A 442 62.24 -8.93 -16.81
C GLU A 442 62.52 -8.31 -18.20
N LYS A 443 61.74 -7.29 -18.60
CA LYS A 443 62.00 -6.54 -19.84
C LYS A 443 63.31 -5.75 -19.79
N LEU A 444 63.67 -5.20 -18.64
CA LEU A 444 64.94 -4.48 -18.46
C LEU A 444 66.15 -5.43 -18.51
N GLU A 445 66.06 -6.60 -17.88
CA GLU A 445 67.14 -7.59 -17.91
C GLU A 445 67.36 -8.14 -19.32
N SER A 446 66.28 -8.44 -20.05
CA SER A 446 66.39 -8.92 -21.43
C SER A 446 67.02 -7.87 -22.37
N THR A 447 66.60 -6.61 -22.26
CA THR A 447 67.20 -5.50 -23.03
C THR A 447 68.67 -5.25 -22.66
N MET A 448 69.02 -5.33 -21.37
CA MET A 448 70.40 -5.22 -20.91
C MET A 448 71.28 -6.37 -21.43
N SER A 449 70.74 -7.60 -21.50
CA SER A 449 71.47 -8.73 -22.09
C SER A 449 71.73 -8.53 -23.59
N LEU A 450 70.74 -8.00 -24.32
CA LEU A 450 70.85 -7.72 -25.75
C LEU A 450 71.87 -6.62 -26.03
N VAL A 451 71.87 -5.54 -25.23
CA VAL A 451 72.88 -4.47 -25.32
C VAL A 451 74.29 -5.00 -25.06
N LYS A 452 74.44 -5.90 -24.07
CA LYS A 452 75.74 -6.54 -23.78
C LYS A 452 76.21 -7.43 -24.92
N GLN A 453 75.32 -8.21 -25.53
CA GLN A 453 75.64 -9.03 -26.70
C GLN A 453 76.03 -8.17 -27.91
N LEU A 454 75.26 -7.12 -28.20
CA LEU A 454 75.57 -6.20 -29.29
C LEU A 454 76.90 -5.48 -29.08
N SER A 455 77.18 -5.03 -27.86
CA SER A 455 78.48 -4.43 -27.50
C SER A 455 79.63 -5.42 -27.68
N GLY A 456 79.42 -6.70 -27.35
CA GLY A 456 80.40 -7.76 -27.57
C GLY A 456 80.67 -7.97 -29.07
N GLN A 457 79.63 -8.11 -29.87
CA GLN A 457 79.74 -8.25 -31.32
C GLN A 457 80.42 -7.04 -31.98
N LEU A 458 80.16 -5.83 -31.49
CA LEU A 458 80.78 -4.62 -32.00
C LEU A 458 82.28 -4.56 -31.66
N ALA A 459 82.66 -5.04 -30.47
CA ALA A 459 84.06 -5.15 -30.06
C ALA A 459 84.81 -6.20 -30.90
N GLU A 460 84.21 -7.36 -31.12
CA GLU A 460 84.75 -8.42 -31.97
C GLU A 460 84.89 -7.97 -33.43
N LEU A 461 83.88 -7.30 -33.97
CA LEU A 461 83.92 -6.72 -35.32
C LEU A 461 85.04 -5.67 -35.45
N LYS A 462 85.22 -4.83 -34.42
CA LYS A 462 86.32 -3.86 -34.38
C LYS A 462 87.68 -4.58 -34.41
N GLU A 463 87.83 -5.65 -33.63
CA GLU A 463 89.06 -6.45 -33.62
C GLU A 463 89.34 -7.09 -34.99
N GLN A 464 88.34 -7.75 -35.59
CA GLN A 464 88.43 -8.32 -36.94
C GLN A 464 88.78 -7.26 -38.01
N MET A 465 88.20 -6.06 -37.93
CA MET A 465 88.52 -4.95 -38.83
C MET A 465 89.97 -4.45 -38.64
N THR A 466 90.47 -4.43 -37.41
CA THR A 466 91.87 -4.06 -37.15
C THR A 466 92.84 -5.15 -37.59
N GLU A 467 92.50 -6.43 -37.44
CA GLU A 467 93.28 -7.54 -37.97
C GLU A 467 93.28 -7.55 -39.50
N GLN A 468 92.14 -7.36 -40.16
CA GLN A 468 92.08 -7.19 -41.61
C GLN A 468 92.95 -6.02 -42.09
N ARG A 469 92.95 -4.90 -41.36
CA ARG A 469 93.82 -3.76 -41.67
C ARG A 469 95.31 -4.11 -41.53
N LYS A 470 95.69 -4.83 -40.46
CA LYS A 470 97.07 -5.35 -40.27
C LYS A 470 97.45 -6.34 -41.37
N ASN A 471 96.56 -7.25 -41.77
CA ASN A 471 96.78 -8.20 -42.87
C ASN A 471 96.90 -7.49 -44.22
N LYS A 472 96.07 -6.48 -44.51
CA LYS A 472 96.23 -5.63 -45.71
C LYS A 472 97.56 -4.87 -45.71
N GLN A 473 98.01 -4.35 -44.56
CA GLN A 473 99.34 -3.75 -44.44
C GLN A 473 100.46 -4.78 -44.68
N ARG A 474 100.33 -6.01 -44.17
CA ARG A 474 101.30 -7.09 -44.43
C ARG A 474 101.34 -7.49 -45.91
N LEU A 475 100.20 -7.61 -46.59
CA LEU A 475 100.17 -7.81 -48.05
C LEU A 475 100.79 -6.62 -48.81
N GLY A 476 100.60 -5.39 -48.33
CA GLY A 476 101.25 -4.21 -48.90
C GLY A 476 102.78 -4.20 -48.79
N PHE A 477 103.36 -4.93 -47.82
CA PHE A 477 104.81 -5.12 -47.70
C PHE A 477 105.35 -6.28 -48.56
N LEU A 478 104.50 -7.25 -48.92
CA LEU A 478 104.86 -8.44 -49.70
C LEU A 478 104.56 -8.30 -51.21
N GLY A 479 103.85 -7.25 -51.62
CA GLY A 479 103.65 -6.87 -53.03
C GLY A 479 104.54 -5.70 -53.41
N SER A 480 105.85 -5.94 -53.58
CA SER A 480 106.79 -4.98 -54.12
C SER A 480 106.68 -4.89 -55.65
N ASN A 481 106.85 -3.66 -56.15
CA ASN A 481 107.32 -3.26 -57.49
C ASN A 481 107.00 -4.14 -58.72
N THR A 482 106.47 -3.43 -59.73
CA THR A 482 106.68 -3.60 -61.19
C THR A 482 105.77 -4.57 -61.95
N PRO A 483 105.46 -4.27 -63.23
CA PRO A 483 104.08 -4.05 -63.67
C PRO A 483 103.63 -5.04 -64.77
N HIS A 484 102.45 -4.74 -65.33
CA HIS A 484 102.06 -4.90 -66.74
C HIS A 484 100.91 -5.89 -67.07
N VAL A 485 100.02 -5.35 -67.94
CA VAL A 485 99.07 -5.99 -68.89
C VAL A 485 97.75 -6.53 -68.29
N ASN A 486 96.64 -5.81 -68.40
CA ASN A 486 95.67 -5.65 -69.52
C ASN A 486 94.83 -6.88 -69.91
N HIS A 487 93.53 -6.71 -69.67
CA HIS A 487 92.34 -7.09 -70.45
C HIS A 487 91.77 -8.52 -70.47
N HIS A 488 90.45 -8.52 -70.14
CA HIS A 488 89.29 -9.20 -70.74
C HIS A 488 89.31 -10.73 -70.87
N MET A 489 88.40 -11.43 -70.18
CA MET A 489 86.96 -11.57 -70.46
C MET A 489 86.68 -12.30 -71.76
N SER A 490 85.91 -13.39 -71.68
CA SER A 490 85.10 -13.85 -72.80
C SER A 490 83.81 -14.50 -72.27
N PRO A 491 82.76 -14.54 -73.10
CA PRO A 491 81.37 -14.37 -72.69
C PRO A 491 80.58 -15.69 -72.73
N HIS A 492 79.52 -15.78 -71.93
CA HIS A 492 78.28 -16.47 -72.28
C HIS A 492 77.13 -16.00 -71.38
#